data_AF-A0A229X549-F1
#
_entry.id   AF-A0A229X549-F1
#
_cell.length_a   1.000
_cell.length_b   1.000
_cell.length_c   1.000
_cell.angle_alpha   90.00
_cell.angle_beta   90.00
_cell.angle_gamma   90.00
#
_symmetry.space_group_name_H-M   'P 1'
#
loop_
_entity.id
_entity.type
_entity.pdbx_description
1 polymer ?
#
loop_
_entity_poly.entity_id
_entity_poly.type
_entity_poly.pdbx_seq_one_letter_code
_entity_poly.pdbx_strand_id
1 'polypeptide(L)'
;MHSHLHTPYNANCEEIMTALDECHARGFLHKALGNCNDIKRDVNKCLAEERYQRAKKNRDQARDNRKRIEKIWAEERALEQGLSSSGEAKQQ
;
A
#
# COMPACT_ATOMS: atom_id res chain seq x y z
N MET A 1 8.19 5.27 -23.72
CA MET A 1 8.74 4.77 -22.46
C MET A 1 7.68 4.88 -21.38
N HIS A 2 6.92 3.80 -21.21
CA HIS A 2 6.01 3.61 -20.09
C HIS A 2 6.75 2.68 -19.12
N SER A 3 7.08 3.17 -17.92
CA SER A 3 7.44 2.29 -16.79
C SER A 3 6.35 1.21 -16.67
N HIS A 4 6.62 0.01 -16.19
CA HIS A 4 5.63 -1.09 -16.16
C HIS A 4 4.31 -0.66 -15.49
N LEU A 5 3.40 -0.14 -16.32
CA LEU A 5 2.17 0.51 -15.92
C LEU A 5 1.08 -0.55 -15.77
N HIS A 6 1.14 -1.59 -16.60
CA HIS A 6 0.32 -2.80 -16.49
C HIS A 6 0.86 -3.72 -15.40
N THR A 7 0.51 -3.41 -14.16
CA THR A 7 0.64 -4.33 -13.02
C THR A 7 -0.74 -4.58 -12.42
N PRO A 8 -0.96 -5.70 -11.71
CA PRO A 8 -2.23 -5.94 -11.04
C PRO A 8 -2.65 -4.80 -10.10
N TYR A 9 -1.67 -4.05 -9.59
CA TYR A 9 -1.89 -2.91 -8.68
C TYR A 9 -2.42 -1.65 -9.36
N ASN A 10 -2.41 -1.57 -10.69
CA ASN A 10 -2.83 -0.39 -11.44
C ASN A 10 -4.00 -0.71 -12.39
N ALA A 11 -4.68 -1.85 -12.22
CA ALA A 11 -5.78 -2.25 -13.09
C ALA A 11 -6.89 -1.18 -13.16
N ASN A 12 -7.13 -0.45 -12.07
CA ASN A 12 -8.11 0.64 -12.01
C ASN A 12 -7.73 1.87 -12.85
N CYS A 13 -6.48 1.97 -13.32
CA CYS A 13 -6.00 3.08 -14.14
C CYS A 13 -5.95 2.74 -15.64
N GLU A 14 -6.39 1.54 -16.04
CA GLU A 14 -6.26 1.04 -17.41
C GLU A 14 -6.91 1.95 -18.44
N GLU A 15 -8.11 2.47 -18.17
CA GLU A 15 -8.84 3.35 -19.10
C GLU A 15 -8.06 4.64 -19.43
N ILE A 16 -7.51 5.32 -18.42
CA ILE A 16 -6.77 6.58 -18.60
C ILE A 16 -5.40 6.30 -19.23
N MET A 17 -4.81 5.14 -18.95
CA MET A 17 -3.58 4.71 -19.61
C MET A 17 -3.79 4.43 -21.10
N THR A 18 -4.87 3.73 -21.46
CA THR A 18 -5.26 3.51 -22.86
C THR A 18 -5.50 4.84 -23.57
N ALA A 19 -6.17 5.80 -22.92
CA ALA A 19 -6.35 7.14 -23.49
C ALA A 19 -5.01 7.87 -23.73
N LEU A 20 -4.01 7.68 -22.87
CA LEU A 20 -2.67 8.23 -23.07
C LEU A 20 -1.95 7.55 -24.24
N ASP A 21 -2.10 6.24 -24.38
CA ASP A 21 -1.54 5.47 -25.49
C ASP A 21 -2.17 5.87 -26.84
N GLU A 22 -3.49 6.05 -26.88
CA GLU A 22 -4.19 6.59 -28.05
C GLU A 22 -3.71 8.00 -28.40
N CYS A 23 -3.47 8.86 -27.39
CA CYS A 23 -2.91 10.18 -27.65
C CYS A 23 -1.49 10.12 -28.20
N HIS A 24 -0.65 9.21 -27.69
CA HIS A 24 0.68 8.97 -28.24
C HIS A 24 0.66 8.36 -29.65
N ALA A 25 -0.34 7.55 -29.98
CA ALA A 25 -0.52 6.95 -31.31
C ALA A 25 -0.80 7.99 -32.40
N ARG A 26 -1.21 9.22 -32.05
CA ARG A 26 -1.39 10.35 -32.99
C ARG A 26 -0.08 10.86 -33.61
N GLY A 27 1.07 10.46 -33.06
CA GLY A 27 2.38 10.71 -33.64
C GLY A 27 3.37 11.36 -32.69
N PHE A 28 4.66 11.19 -33.02
CA PHE A 28 5.77 11.64 -32.17
C PHE A 28 5.76 13.15 -31.89
N LEU A 29 5.49 13.98 -32.91
CA LEU A 29 5.46 15.44 -32.72
C LEU A 29 4.30 15.86 -31.81
N HIS A 30 3.14 15.22 -31.91
CA HIS A 30 1.99 15.49 -31.05
C HIS A 30 2.33 15.23 -29.57
N LYS A 31 3.03 14.13 -29.32
CA LYS A 31 3.57 13.79 -28.00
C LYS A 31 4.65 14.78 -27.54
N ALA A 32 5.63 15.09 -28.39
CA ALA A 32 6.79 15.89 -28.03
C ALA A 32 6.43 17.34 -27.71
N LEU A 33 5.41 17.89 -28.39
CA LEU A 33 4.90 19.25 -28.13
C LEU A 33 4.03 19.34 -26.87
N GLY A 34 3.75 18.21 -26.21
CA GLY A 34 2.99 18.19 -24.96
C GLY A 34 1.48 18.17 -25.12
N ASN A 35 0.95 17.83 -26.30
CA ASN A 35 -0.51 17.80 -26.54
C ASN A 35 -1.24 16.71 -25.76
N CYS A 36 -0.51 15.76 -25.16
CA CYS A 36 -1.05 14.71 -24.29
C CYS A 36 -0.89 15.01 -22.78
N ASN A 37 -0.50 16.22 -22.41
CA ASN A 37 -0.12 16.55 -21.03
C ASN A 37 -1.28 16.44 -20.03
N ASP A 38 -2.50 16.77 -20.43
CA ASP A 38 -3.66 16.70 -19.52
C ASP A 38 -4.00 15.24 -19.20
N ILE A 39 -4.06 14.38 -20.21
CA ILE A 39 -4.24 12.94 -20.04
C ILE A 39 -3.10 12.36 -19.17
N LYS A 40 -1.86 12.79 -19.41
CA LYS A 40 -0.71 12.39 -18.59
C LYS A 40 -0.87 12.82 -17.12
N ARG A 41 -1.43 14.01 -16.84
CA ARG A 41 -1.71 14.44 -15.45
C ARG A 41 -2.74 13.51 -14.80
N ASP A 42 -3.75 13.07 -15.54
CA ASP A 42 -4.78 12.19 -15.01
C ASP A 42 -4.25 10.78 -14.74
N VAL A 43 -3.39 10.23 -15.62
CA VAL A 43 -2.64 8.98 -15.33
C VAL A 43 -1.84 9.13 -14.03
N ASN A 44 -1.13 10.25 -13.86
CA ASN A 44 -0.33 10.48 -12.66
C ASN A 44 -1.17 10.57 -11.39
N LYS A 45 -2.34 11.20 -11.44
CA LYS A 45 -3.28 11.26 -10.31
C LYS A 45 -3.77 9.86 -9.95
N CYS A 46 -4.21 9.09 -10.94
CA CYS A 46 -4.71 7.73 -10.71
C CYS A 46 -3.65 6.84 -10.05
N LEU A 47 -2.42 6.82 -10.60
CA LEU A 47 -1.34 6.02 -10.03
C LEU A 47 -0.88 6.51 -8.66
N ALA A 48 -0.97 7.81 -8.39
CA ALA A 48 -0.68 8.35 -7.06
C ALA A 48 -1.69 7.86 -6.02
N GLU A 49 -2.98 7.83 -6.39
CA GLU A 49 -4.04 7.32 -5.54
C GLU A 49 -3.88 5.82 -5.26
N GLU A 50 -3.62 4.99 -6.28
CA GLU A 50 -3.36 3.55 -6.10
C GLU A 50 -2.17 3.30 -5.17
N ARG A 51 -1.08 4.06 -5.35
CA ARG A 51 0.07 4.00 -4.45
C ARG A 51 -0.29 4.40 -3.03
N TYR A 52 -1.11 5.44 -2.85
CA TYR A 52 -1.56 5.91 -1.55
C TYR A 52 -2.42 4.85 -0.85
N GLN A 53 -3.40 4.27 -1.54
CA GLN A 53 -4.27 3.25 -0.96
C GLN A 53 -3.51 1.99 -0.55
N ARG A 54 -2.56 1.54 -1.37
CA ARG A 54 -1.67 0.45 -1.00
C ARG A 54 -0.81 0.79 0.21
N ALA A 55 -0.21 1.98 0.24
CA ALA A 55 0.59 2.42 1.37
C ALA A 55 -0.24 2.48 2.66
N LYS A 56 -1.49 2.95 2.57
CA LYS A 56 -2.45 2.98 3.67
C LYS A 56 -2.75 1.56 4.16
N LYS A 57 -3.14 0.64 3.27
CA LYS A 57 -3.41 -0.77 3.61
C LYS A 57 -2.21 -1.42 4.31
N ASN A 58 -0.99 -1.22 3.79
CA ASN A 58 0.21 -1.77 4.40
C ASN A 58 0.47 -1.18 5.79
N ARG A 59 0.24 0.12 5.99
CA ARG A 59 0.35 0.77 7.30
C ARG A 59 -0.67 0.22 8.29
N ASP A 60 -1.92 0.06 7.86
CA ASP A 60 -3.00 -0.44 8.71
C ASP A 60 -2.72 -1.90 9.12
N GLN A 61 -2.34 -2.75 8.17
CA GLN A 61 -1.92 -4.14 8.46
C GLN A 61 -0.72 -4.20 9.41
N ALA A 62 0.28 -3.34 9.22
CA ALA A 62 1.44 -3.28 10.12
C ALA A 62 1.04 -2.87 11.55
N ARG A 63 0.10 -1.92 11.69
CA ARG A 63 -0.42 -1.49 12.99
C ARG A 63 -1.22 -2.59 13.66
N ASP A 64 -2.07 -3.31 12.92
CA ASP A 64 -2.88 -4.40 13.46
C ASP A 64 -2.01 -5.59 13.89
N ASN A 65 -1.00 -5.93 13.09
CA ASN A 65 -0.02 -6.96 13.45
C ASN A 65 0.76 -6.59 14.72
N ARG A 66 1.21 -5.32 14.84
CA ARG A 66 1.89 -4.84 16.05
C ARG A 66 1.00 -4.95 17.29
N LYS A 67 -0.24 -4.46 17.23
CA LYS A 67 -1.21 -4.59 18.33
C LYS A 67 -1.44 -6.05 18.73
N ARG A 68 -1.54 -6.95 17.75
CA ARG A 68 -1.72 -8.38 18.01
C ARG A 68 -0.53 -8.98 18.76
N ILE A 69 0.68 -8.68 18.31
CA ILE A 69 1.92 -9.16 18.95
C ILE A 69 2.05 -8.58 20.36
N GLU A 70 1.82 -7.27 20.53
CA GLU A 70 1.86 -6.61 21.83
C GLU A 70 0.86 -7.20 22.83
N LYS A 71 -0.35 -7.53 22.37
CA LYS A 71 -1.36 -8.22 23.19
C LYS A 71 -0.90 -9.61 23.61
N ILE A 72 -0.38 -10.42 22.68
CA ILE A 72 0.14 -11.77 22.99
C ILE A 72 1.27 -11.68 24.03
N TRP A 73 2.25 -10.80 23.83
CA TRP A 73 3.34 -10.62 24.77
C TRP A 73 2.89 -10.09 26.14
N ALA A 74 1.84 -9.27 26.19
CA ALA A 74 1.29 -8.80 27.46
C ALA A 74 0.57 -9.93 28.21
N GLU A 75 -0.18 -10.78 27.50
CA GLU A 75 -0.83 -11.96 28.06
C GLU A 75 0.20 -12.98 28.58
N GLU A 76 1.25 -13.28 27.80
CA GLU A 76 2.35 -14.17 28.21
C GLU A 76 3.04 -13.65 29.48
N ARG A 77 3.41 -12.37 29.54
CA ARG A 77 4.02 -11.77 30.75
C ARG A 77 3.10 -11.84 31.97
N ALA A 78 1.79 -11.64 31.79
CA ALA A 78 0.84 -11.72 32.88
C ALA A 78 0.70 -13.17 33.41
N LEU A 79 0.70 -14.15 32.51
CA LEU A 79 0.70 -15.57 32.87
C LEU A 79 1.98 -15.96 33.64
N GLU A 80 3.15 -15.54 33.16
CA GLU A 80 4.43 -15.78 33.84
C GLU A 80 4.46 -15.18 35.26
N GLN A 81 3.96 -13.95 35.43
CA GLN A 81 3.83 -13.32 36.75
C GLN A 81 2.86 -14.07 37.67
N GLY A 82 1.76 -14.59 37.12
CA GLY A 82 0.79 -15.42 37.86
C GLY A 82 1.38 -16.76 38.33
N LEU A 83 2.23 -17.39 37.52
CA LEU A 83 2.94 -18.61 37.91
C LEU A 83 4.02 -18.34 38.99
N SER A 84 4.78 -17.25 38.86
CA SER A 84 5.82 -16.87 39.83
C SER A 84 5.22 -16.63 41.22
N SER A 85 4.15 -15.83 41.31
CA SER A 85 3.48 -15.51 42.57
C SER A 85 2.81 -16.71 43.25
N SER A 86 2.30 -17.67 42.47
CA SER A 86 1.73 -18.92 43.00
C SER A 86 2.79 -19.92 43.46
N GLY A 87 3.99 -19.88 42.88
CA GLY A 87 5.13 -20.71 43.28
C GLY A 87 5.77 -20.27 44.61
N GLU A 88 5.80 -18.97 44.88
CA GLU A 88 6.32 -18.40 46.13
C GLU A 88 5.38 -18.64 47.33
N ALA A 89 4.06 -18.64 47.12
CA ALA A 89 3.08 -18.88 48.18
C ALA A 89 3.11 -20.31 48.77
N LYS A 90 3.79 -21.27 48.12
CA LYS A 90 3.84 -22.68 48.54
C LYS A 90 5.08 -23.05 49.35
N GLN A 91 5.95 -22.08 49.67
CA GLN A 91 7.21 -22.28 50.41
C GLN A 91 7.21 -21.71 51.84
N GLN A 92 6.04 -21.39 52.43
CA GLN A 92 5.90 -21.03 53.85
C GLN A 92 5.00 -22.01 54.60
#